data_AF-A0A0J9HJ59-F1
#
_entry.id   AF-A0A0J9HJ59-F1
#
_cell.length_a   1.000
_cell.length_b   1.000
_cell.length_c   1.000
_cell.angle_alpha   90.00
_cell.angle_beta   90.00
_cell.angle_gamma   90.00
#
_symmetry.space_group_name_H-M   'P 1'
#
loop_
_entity.id
_entity.type
_entity.pdbx_description
1 polymer ?
#
loop_
_entity_poly.entity_id
_entity_poly.type
_entity_poly.pdbx_seq_one_letter_code
_entity_poly.pdbx_strand_id
1 'polypeptide(L)'
;LSMQSCIHAVCAELRDCVSCKLTAASQRELCSVRKLQFLIIYAEKSLCEICFYQKSENLIFFKIIFICLVHEINKRNHQFQHSALNVIQVTAEFILTTLFKYDIKIIVHHDCVTLTVRNTQLIMNIMKTLR
;
A
#
# COMPACT_ATOMS: atom_id res chain seq x y z
N LEU A 1 -11.99 14.29 -17.20
CA LEU A 1 -10.66 13.67 -17.38
C LEU A 1 -10.64 12.34 -16.63
N SER A 2 -10.30 11.23 -17.28
CA SER A 2 -10.12 9.96 -16.58
C SER A 2 -8.78 9.99 -15.82
N MET A 3 -8.73 9.37 -14.64
CA MET A 3 -7.54 9.31 -13.77
C MET A 3 -6.31 8.73 -14.50
N GLN A 4 -6.54 7.90 -15.51
CA GLN A 4 -5.53 7.30 -16.38
C GLN A 4 -4.84 8.34 -17.29
N SER A 5 -5.57 9.38 -17.69
CA SER A 5 -5.01 10.53 -18.41
C SER A 5 -4.07 11.36 -17.52
N CYS A 6 -4.35 11.47 -16.22
CA CYS A 6 -3.49 12.20 -15.28
C CYS A 6 -2.20 11.43 -15.00
N ILE A 7 -2.27 10.11 -14.82
CA ILE A 7 -1.08 9.25 -14.64
C ILE A 7 -0.20 9.29 -15.90
N HIS A 8 -0.79 9.16 -17.09
CA HIS A 8 -0.04 9.26 -18.35
C HIS A 8 0.62 10.64 -18.55
N ALA A 9 -0.05 11.73 -18.19
CA ALA A 9 0.50 13.07 -18.31
C ALA A 9 1.71 13.28 -17.37
N VAL A 10 1.58 12.88 -16.11
CA VAL A 10 2.67 12.95 -15.12
C VAL A 10 3.83 12.04 -15.52
N CYS A 11 3.55 10.82 -16.01
CA CYS A 11 4.57 9.91 -16.51
C CYS A 11 5.27 10.43 -17.78
N ALA A 12 4.60 11.20 -18.64
CA ALA A 12 5.18 11.79 -19.84
C ALA A 12 6.12 12.95 -19.49
N GLU A 13 5.66 13.91 -18.67
CA GLU A 13 6.48 15.05 -18.24
C GLU A 13 7.75 14.63 -17.49
N LEU A 14 7.65 13.63 -16.62
CA LEU A 14 8.81 13.10 -15.90
C LEU A 14 9.77 12.33 -16.80
N ARG A 15 9.26 11.62 -17.81
CA ARG A 15 10.08 10.88 -18.79
C ARG A 15 10.88 11.83 -19.68
N ASP A 16 10.27 12.93 -20.10
CA ASP A 16 10.92 13.98 -20.90
C ASP A 16 11.99 14.71 -20.06
N CYS A 17 11.70 15.00 -18.78
CA CYS A 17 12.66 15.59 -17.86
C CYS A 17 13.89 14.70 -17.61
N VAL A 18 13.70 13.38 -17.55
CA VAL A 18 14.79 12.39 -17.42
C VAL A 18 15.58 12.25 -18.72
N SER A 19 14.91 12.29 -19.88
CA SER A 19 15.54 12.19 -21.20
C SER A 19 16.49 13.36 -21.48
N CYS A 20 16.08 14.60 -21.14
CA CYS A 20 16.92 15.78 -21.27
C CYS A 20 18.18 15.78 -20.38
N LYS A 21 18.13 15.10 -19.22
CA LYS A 21 19.30 14.95 -18.34
C LYS A 21 20.27 13.85 -18.79
N LEU A 22 19.80 12.87 -19.57
CA LEU A 22 20.62 11.77 -20.08
C LEU A 22 21.63 12.21 -21.16
N THR A 23 21.33 13.29 -21.90
CA THR A 23 22.19 13.77 -22.99
C THR A 23 23.44 14.52 -22.53
N ALA A 24 23.57 14.83 -21.23
CA ALA A 24 24.65 15.66 -20.67
C ALA A 24 25.42 15.03 -19.48
N ALA A 25 25.14 13.78 -19.10
CA ALA A 25 25.49 13.25 -17.78
C ALA A 25 26.71 12.30 -17.75
N SER A 26 27.55 12.44 -16.70
CA SER A 26 28.71 11.55 -16.43
C SER A 26 28.31 10.17 -15.87
N GLN A 27 29.23 9.19 -15.83
CA GLN A 27 28.95 7.82 -15.32
C GLN A 27 28.35 7.76 -13.88
N ARG A 28 28.65 8.71 -12.98
CA ARG A 28 28.04 8.78 -11.64
C ARG A 28 26.58 9.26 -11.69
N GLU A 29 26.26 10.15 -12.60
CA GLU A 29 24.89 10.61 -12.84
C GLU A 29 24.07 9.51 -13.52
N LEU A 30 24.66 8.74 -14.45
CA LEU A 30 24.03 7.54 -15.03
C LEU A 30 23.63 6.49 -13.98
N CYS A 31 24.46 6.26 -12.96
CA CYS A 31 24.11 5.36 -11.84
C CYS A 31 22.94 5.89 -11.00
N SER A 32 22.89 7.21 -10.78
CA SER A 32 21.82 7.88 -10.05
C SER A 32 20.52 7.96 -10.86
N VAL A 33 20.61 8.17 -12.17
CA VAL A 33 19.48 8.19 -13.12
C VAL A 33 18.88 6.80 -13.28
N ARG A 34 19.69 5.73 -13.32
CA ARG A 34 19.17 4.36 -13.30
C ARG A 34 18.42 4.05 -11.99
N LYS A 35 18.96 4.49 -10.84
CA LYS A 35 18.24 4.38 -9.56
C LYS A 35 16.92 5.17 -9.57
N LEU A 36 16.92 6.38 -10.12
CA LEU A 36 15.71 7.19 -10.30
C LEU A 36 14.70 6.53 -11.25
N GLN A 37 15.14 5.98 -12.39
CA GLN A 37 14.28 5.21 -13.30
C GLN A 37 13.66 3.99 -12.60
N PHE A 38 14.45 3.23 -11.83
CA PHE A 38 13.91 2.14 -11.03
C PHE A 38 12.87 2.64 -10.03
N LEU A 39 13.18 3.70 -9.26
CA LEU A 39 12.26 4.27 -8.28
C LEU A 39 10.94 4.75 -8.92
N ILE A 40 11.02 5.38 -10.10
CA ILE A 40 9.85 5.84 -10.88
C ILE A 40 9.02 4.66 -11.37
N ILE A 41 9.65 3.62 -11.93
CA ILE A 41 8.95 2.40 -12.38
C ILE A 41 8.26 1.70 -11.20
N TYR A 42 8.91 1.63 -10.04
CA TYR A 42 8.31 1.06 -8.83
C TYR A 42 7.13 1.92 -8.33
N ALA A 43 7.26 3.25 -8.34
CA ALA A 43 6.18 4.16 -7.94
C ALA A 43 4.96 4.06 -8.87
N GLU A 44 5.17 3.95 -10.19
CA GLU A 44 4.10 3.79 -11.18
C GLU A 44 3.33 2.48 -10.97
N LYS A 45 4.06 1.37 -10.74
CA LYS A 45 3.45 0.07 -10.43
C LYS A 45 2.64 0.12 -9.13
N SER A 46 3.19 0.70 -8.06
CA SER A 46 2.49 0.81 -6.78
C SER A 46 1.23 1.68 -6.88
N LEU A 47 1.26 2.78 -7.65
CA LEU A 47 0.07 3.62 -7.87
C LEU A 47 -1.02 2.86 -8.65
N CYS A 48 -0.64 2.10 -9.68
CA CYS A 48 -1.58 1.25 -10.43
C CYS A 48 -2.23 0.20 -9.53
N GLU A 49 -1.45 -0.46 -8.66
CA GLU A 49 -1.97 -1.44 -7.69
C GLU A 49 -2.94 -0.78 -6.70
N ILE A 50 -2.59 0.38 -6.15
CA ILE A 50 -3.48 1.13 -5.24
C ILE A 50 -4.81 1.46 -5.95
N CYS A 51 -4.74 2.00 -7.17
CA CYS A 51 -5.94 2.32 -7.94
C CYS A 51 -6.78 1.08 -8.27
N PHE A 52 -6.13 -0.06 -8.53
CA PHE A 52 -6.81 -1.33 -8.76
C PHE A 52 -7.56 -1.79 -7.50
N TYR A 53 -6.88 -1.85 -6.36
CA TYR A 53 -7.49 -2.32 -5.11
C TYR A 53 -8.53 -1.36 -4.55
N GLN A 54 -8.40 -0.05 -4.78
CA GLN A 54 -9.43 0.93 -4.40
C GLN A 54 -10.74 0.78 -5.18
N LYS A 55 -10.68 0.24 -6.41
CA LYS A 55 -11.86 -0.01 -7.24
C LYS A 55 -12.45 -1.40 -7.04
N SER A 56 -11.71 -2.31 -6.41
CA SER A 56 -12.17 -3.67 -6.17
C SER A 56 -12.91 -3.79 -4.85
N GLU A 57 -14.06 -4.48 -4.86
CA GLU A 57 -14.79 -4.88 -3.65
C GLU A 57 -14.36 -6.27 -3.13
N ASN A 58 -13.39 -6.90 -3.80
CA ASN A 58 -12.90 -8.21 -3.43
C ASN A 58 -12.05 -8.16 -2.15
N LEU A 59 -12.21 -9.17 -1.31
CA LEU A 59 -11.32 -9.41 -0.19
C LEU A 59 -9.89 -9.67 -0.69
N ILE A 60 -8.93 -9.04 -0.01
CA ILE A 60 -7.51 -9.07 -0.34
C ILE A 60 -6.88 -10.38 0.15
N PHE A 61 -7.26 -10.86 1.33
CA PHE A 61 -6.69 -12.10 1.86
C PHE A 61 -7.31 -13.34 1.22
N PHE A 62 -6.46 -14.32 0.94
CA PHE A 62 -6.92 -15.61 0.46
C PHE A 62 -7.68 -16.35 1.57
N LYS A 63 -8.92 -16.77 1.28
CA LYS A 63 -9.82 -17.38 2.28
C LYS A 63 -9.20 -18.55 3.03
N ILE A 64 -8.50 -19.45 2.32
CA ILE A 64 -7.91 -20.65 2.94
C ILE A 64 -6.87 -20.26 3.99
N ILE A 65 -5.99 -19.30 3.66
CA ILE A 65 -4.94 -18.84 4.58
C ILE A 65 -5.56 -18.17 5.81
N PHE A 66 -6.57 -17.32 5.59
CA PHE A 66 -7.25 -16.63 6.69
C PHE A 66 -7.97 -17.62 7.62
N ILE A 67 -8.61 -18.65 7.08
CA ILE A 67 -9.25 -19.70 7.88
C ILE A 67 -8.23 -20.46 8.71
N CYS A 68 -7.09 -20.85 8.14
CA CYS A 68 -6.00 -21.50 8.89
C CYS A 68 -5.52 -20.61 10.05
N LEU A 69 -5.34 -19.31 9.80
CA LEU A 69 -4.93 -18.34 10.82
C LEU A 69 -5.95 -18.23 11.97
N VAL A 70 -7.25 -18.19 11.65
CA VAL A 70 -8.31 -18.14 12.68
C VAL A 70 -8.29 -19.39 13.56
N HIS A 71 -8.09 -20.57 12.97
CA HIS A 71 -7.99 -21.82 13.74
C HIS A 71 -6.72 -21.88 14.59
N GLU A 72 -5.59 -21.36 14.08
CA GLU A 72 -4.33 -21.31 14.84
C GLU A 72 -4.44 -20.38 16.05
N ILE A 73 -5.05 -19.20 15.88
CA ILE A 73 -5.28 -18.24 16.97
C ILE A 73 -6.29 -18.81 17.97
N ASN A 74 -7.36 -19.43 17.49
CA ASN A 74 -8.34 -20.10 18.33
C ASN A 74 -7.78 -21.45 18.81
N LYS A 75 -6.89 -21.40 19.81
CA LYS A 75 -6.25 -22.58 20.45
C LYS A 75 -7.22 -23.67 20.90
N ARG A 76 -8.50 -23.34 21.05
CA ARG A 76 -9.58 -24.29 21.32
C ARG A 76 -10.17 -24.70 19.97
N ASN A 77 -10.24 -26.00 19.67
CA ASN A 77 -10.79 -26.59 18.44
C ASN A 77 -12.31 -26.33 18.27
N HIS A 78 -12.77 -25.09 18.41
CA HIS A 78 -14.13 -24.70 18.11
C HIS A 78 -14.31 -24.71 16.60
N GLN A 79 -15.36 -25.38 16.16
CA GLN A 79 -15.78 -25.32 14.76
C GLN A 79 -16.50 -24.01 14.54
N PHE A 80 -15.99 -23.19 13.62
CA PHE A 80 -16.66 -21.98 13.18
C PHE A 80 -17.61 -22.29 12.03
N GLN A 81 -18.77 -21.65 12.02
CA GLN A 81 -19.61 -21.61 10.83
C GLN A 81 -18.88 -20.86 9.70
N HIS A 82 -19.09 -21.27 8.45
CA HIS A 82 -18.52 -20.59 7.29
C HIS A 82 -18.94 -19.11 7.21
N SER A 83 -20.19 -18.80 7.55
CA SER A 83 -20.70 -17.42 7.65
C SER A 83 -19.92 -16.60 8.67
N ALA A 84 -19.63 -17.16 9.84
CA ALA A 84 -18.84 -16.49 10.89
C ALA A 84 -17.41 -16.21 10.41
N LEU A 85 -16.74 -17.18 9.77
CA LEU A 85 -15.40 -16.98 9.20
C LEU A 85 -15.38 -15.86 8.15
N ASN A 86 -16.40 -15.79 7.29
CA ASN A 86 -16.51 -14.72 6.30
C ASN A 86 -16.67 -13.33 6.96
N VAL A 87 -17.52 -13.22 7.98
CA VAL A 87 -17.71 -11.96 8.73
C VAL A 87 -16.41 -11.54 9.43
N ILE A 88 -15.70 -12.49 10.04
CA ILE A 88 -14.42 -12.21 10.69
C ILE A 88 -13.41 -11.69 9.66
N GLN A 89 -13.33 -12.30 8.47
CA GLN A 89 -12.43 -11.84 7.41
C GLN A 89 -12.76 -10.43 6.93
N VAL A 90 -14.04 -10.18 6.58
CA VAL A 90 -14.51 -8.85 6.14
C VAL A 90 -14.18 -7.79 7.20
N THR A 91 -14.44 -8.10 8.47
CA THR A 91 -14.17 -7.18 9.59
C THR A 91 -12.68 -6.92 9.75
N ALA A 92 -11.85 -7.97 9.69
CA ALA A 92 -10.40 -7.84 9.83
C ALA A 92 -9.78 -6.98 8.71
N GLU A 93 -10.16 -7.23 7.46
CA GLU A 93 -9.68 -6.44 6.32
C GLU A 93 -10.14 -4.99 6.42
N PHE A 94 -11.40 -4.74 6.78
CA PHE A 94 -11.90 -3.39 6.98
C PHE A 94 -11.11 -2.61 8.06
N ILE A 95 -10.82 -3.26 9.19
CA ILE A 95 -10.01 -2.66 10.26
C ILE A 95 -8.60 -2.35 9.75
N LEU A 96 -7.97 -3.28 9.04
CA LEU A 96 -6.62 -3.09 8.51
C LEU A 96 -6.57 -1.97 7.46
N THR A 97 -7.50 -1.91 6.51
CA THR A 97 -7.58 -0.83 5.52
C THR A 97 -7.78 0.52 6.22
N THR A 98 -8.60 0.57 7.26
CA THR A 98 -8.80 1.78 8.06
C THR A 98 -7.51 2.20 8.77
N LEU A 99 -6.78 1.25 9.36
CA LEU A 99 -5.49 1.50 10.01
C LEU A 99 -4.47 2.06 9.00
N PHE A 100 -4.31 1.41 7.84
CA PHE A 100 -3.44 1.86 6.77
C PHE A 100 -3.77 3.29 6.29
N LYS A 101 -5.05 3.65 6.23
CA LYS A 101 -5.46 5.02 5.86
C LYS A 101 -4.98 6.06 6.87
N TYR A 102 -5.04 5.76 8.17
CA TYR A 102 -4.49 6.67 9.18
C TYR A 102 -2.96 6.69 9.16
N ASP A 103 -2.32 5.55 8.92
CA ASP A 103 -0.86 5.42 8.79
C ASP A 103 -0.32 6.33 7.68
N ILE A 104 -0.96 6.29 6.50
CA ILE A 104 -0.62 7.17 5.38
C ILE A 104 -0.79 8.66 5.76
N LYS A 105 -1.86 9.03 6.47
CA LYS A 105 -2.07 10.42 6.89
C LYS A 105 -0.95 10.93 7.80
N ILE A 106 -0.49 10.11 8.75
CA ILE A 106 0.60 10.48 9.67
C ILE A 106 1.93 10.61 8.92
N ILE A 107 2.20 9.68 8.00
CA ILE A 107 3.41 9.72 7.18
C ILE A 107 3.47 10.99 6.34
N VAL A 108 2.35 11.35 5.70
CA VAL A 108 2.22 12.59 4.92
C VAL A 108 2.37 13.82 5.84
N HIS A 109 1.83 13.78 7.05
CA HIS A 109 1.99 14.87 8.02
C HIS A 109 3.45 15.07 8.47
N HIS A 110 4.27 14.02 8.41
CA HIS A 110 5.70 14.05 8.73
C HIS A 110 6.60 14.14 7.49
N ASP A 111 6.06 14.52 6.32
CA ASP A 111 6.78 14.62 5.04
C ASP A 111 7.56 13.35 4.65
N CYS A 112 7.09 12.20 5.12
CA CYS A 112 7.66 10.90 4.82
C CYS A 112 6.89 10.26 3.65
N VAL A 113 7.53 9.31 2.95
CA VAL A 113 6.91 8.56 1.83
C VAL A 113 6.82 7.06 2.14
N THR A 114 7.50 6.60 3.19
CA THR A 114 7.57 5.18 3.56
C THR A 114 6.90 4.92 4.91
N LEU A 115 6.01 3.92 4.92
CA LEU A 115 5.43 3.40 6.15
C LEU A 115 6.44 2.55 6.90
N THR A 116 6.70 2.92 8.15
CA THR A 116 7.59 2.19 9.05
C THR A 116 6.82 1.59 10.21
N VAL A 117 7.39 0.56 10.85
CA VAL A 117 6.82 -0.08 12.05
C VAL A 117 6.53 0.94 13.16
N ARG A 118 7.35 1.98 13.29
CA ARG A 118 7.16 3.06 14.29
C ARG A 118 5.85 3.81 14.07
N ASN A 119 5.48 4.07 12.82
CA ASN A 119 4.24 4.77 12.48
C ASN A 119 3.03 3.93 12.88
N THR A 120 3.02 2.64 12.51
CA THR A 120 1.94 1.72 12.90
C THR A 120 1.84 1.56 14.42
N GLN A 121 2.96 1.50 15.15
CA GLN A 121 2.98 1.47 16.61
C GLN A 121 2.35 2.73 17.22
N LEU A 122 2.66 3.92 16.68
CA LEU A 122 2.08 5.18 17.13
C LEU A 122 0.55 5.17 16.96
N ILE A 123 0.05 4.70 15.82
CA ILE A 123 -1.40 4.63 15.58
C ILE A 123 -2.08 3.64 16.51
N MET A 124 -1.51 2.46 16.67
CA MET A 124 -2.07 1.46 17.59
C MET A 124 -2.15 2.01 19.03
N ASN A 125 -1.18 2.83 19.45
CA ASN A 125 -1.23 3.48 20.75
C ASN A 125 -2.33 4.55 20.82
N ILE A 126 -2.47 5.41 19.80
CA ILE A 126 -3.56 6.39 19.73
C ILE A 126 -4.93 5.70 19.74
N MET A 127 -5.12 4.66 18.93
CA MET A 127 -6.37 3.90 18.87
C MET A 127 -6.72 3.22 20.20
N LYS A 128 -5.71 2.73 20.94
CA LYS A 128 -5.91 2.18 22.28
C LYS A 128 -6.37 3.25 23.27
N THR A 129 -5.86 4.47 23.19
CA THR A 129 -6.23 5.57 24.08
C THR A 129 -7.61 6.15 23.77
N LEU A 130 -8.06 6.07 22.52
CA LEU A 130 -9.38 6.55 22.11
C LEU A 130 -10.53 5.56 22.40
N ARG A 131 -10.21 4.34 22.85
CA ARG A 131 -11.17 3.29 23.20
C ARG A 131 -11.33 3.19 24.72
#